data_AF-A0A972KTI8-F1
#
_entry.id   AF-A0A972KTI8-F1
#
_cell.length_a   1.000
_cell.length_b   1.000
_cell.length_c   1.000
_cell.angle_alpha   90.00
_cell.angle_beta   90.00
_cell.angle_gamma   90.00
#
_symmetry.space_group_name_H-M   'P 1'
#
loop_
_entity.id
_entity.type
_entity.pdbx_description
1 polymer ?
#
loop_
_entity_poly.entity_id
_entity_poly.type
_entity_poly.pdbx_seq_one_letter_code
_entity_poly.pdbx_strand_id
1 'polypeptide(L)'
;MNNSFLKILTHRITLIYSSLLVGITLVCTQIPRLNVLGYEFAMVMGLVAGVIGGVITLHFAHRRPPDMYILKFVALMLGVSEIILIPPLVIMMMNAWIVPNCSFLDGFLLYLLIPGFSVVFCVTLASLISTLFTRRPGIWYTIVIIT
;
A
#
# COMPACT_ATOMS: atom_id res chain seq x y z
N MET A 1 1.62 -13.51 -17.04
CA MET A 1 1.80 -12.69 -15.82
C MET A 1 0.68 -12.89 -14.77
N ASN A 2 -0.44 -13.56 -15.11
CA ASN A 2 -1.65 -13.58 -14.28
C ASN A 2 -1.61 -14.50 -13.05
N ASN A 3 -1.02 -15.70 -13.15
CA ASN A 3 -1.17 -16.72 -12.09
C ASN A 3 -0.42 -16.36 -10.79
N SER A 4 0.80 -15.81 -10.89
CA SER A 4 1.56 -15.38 -9.71
C SER A 4 0.92 -14.17 -9.03
N PHE A 5 0.38 -13.24 -9.83
CA PHE A 5 -0.29 -12.05 -9.35
C PHE A 5 -1.54 -12.39 -8.53
N LEU A 6 -2.45 -13.18 -9.11
CA LEU A 6 -3.67 -13.64 -8.45
C LEU A 6 -3.37 -14.46 -7.19
N LYS A 7 -2.34 -15.31 -7.23
CA LYS A 7 -1.91 -16.11 -6.08
C LYS A 7 -1.44 -15.24 -4.90
N ILE A 8 -0.74 -14.14 -5.18
CA ILE A 8 -0.28 -13.21 -4.14
C ILE A 8 -1.44 -12.35 -3.64
N LEU A 9 -2.33 -11.91 -4.53
CA LEU A 9 -3.49 -11.10 -4.16
C LEU A 9 -4.46 -11.87 -3.25
N THR A 10 -4.71 -13.14 -3.55
CA THR A 10 -5.59 -14.04 -2.76
C THR A 10 -4.91 -14.64 -1.53
N HIS A 11 -3.63 -14.33 -1.28
CA HIS A 11 -2.93 -14.88 -0.13
C HIS A 11 -3.48 -14.30 1.17
N ARG A 12 -3.61 -15.13 2.22
CA ARG A 12 -4.22 -14.73 3.51
C ARG A 12 -3.62 -13.44 4.08
N ILE A 13 -2.31 -13.29 4.00
CA ILE A 13 -1.60 -12.11 4.51
C ILE A 13 -2.01 -10.84 3.75
N THR A 14 -2.05 -10.91 2.42
CA THR A 14 -2.48 -9.79 1.57
C THR A 14 -3.93 -9.41 1.85
N LEU A 15 -4.80 -10.41 2.03
CA LEU A 15 -6.21 -10.20 2.41
C LEU A 15 -6.35 -9.58 3.80
N ILE A 16 -5.56 -10.03 4.78
CA ILE A 16 -5.55 -9.44 6.13
C ILE A 16 -5.16 -7.96 6.06
N TYR A 17 -4.08 -7.63 5.36
CA TYR A 17 -3.65 -6.24 5.24
C TYR A 17 -4.62 -5.37 4.43
N SER A 18 -5.22 -5.92 3.38
CA SER A 18 -6.28 -5.22 2.63
C SER A 18 -7.51 -4.97 3.52
N SER A 19 -7.93 -5.96 4.32
CA SER A 19 -9.03 -5.80 5.28
C SER A 19 -8.70 -4.78 6.37
N LEU A 20 -7.44 -4.72 6.82
CA LEU A 20 -6.96 -3.72 7.77
C LEU A 20 -7.04 -2.31 7.18
N LEU A 21 -6.60 -2.12 5.92
CA LEU A 21 -6.71 -0.83 5.23
C LEU A 21 -8.18 -0.38 5.07
N VAL A 22 -9.07 -1.32 4.73
CA VAL A 22 -10.51 -1.06 4.68
C VAL A 22 -11.03 -0.64 6.04
N GLY A 23 -10.67 -1.37 7.11
CA GLY A 23 -11.06 -1.01 8.48
C GLY A 23 -10.59 0.38 8.90
N ILE A 24 -9.34 0.72 8.61
CA ILE A 24 -8.78 2.06 8.87
C ILE A 24 -9.55 3.13 8.07
N THR A 25 -9.83 2.87 6.80
CA THR A 25 -10.60 3.79 5.95
C THR A 25 -11.99 4.03 6.53
N LEU A 26 -12.69 2.98 6.98
CA LEU A 26 -14.00 3.10 7.62
C LEU A 26 -13.92 3.94 8.90
N VAL A 27 -12.88 3.78 9.72
CA VAL A 27 -12.66 4.64 10.89
C VAL A 27 -12.44 6.10 10.47
N CYS A 28 -11.65 6.35 9.41
CA CYS A 28 -11.42 7.69 8.87
C CYS A 28 -12.73 8.38 8.42
N THR A 29 -13.70 7.64 7.86
CA THR A 29 -15.01 8.23 7.48
C THR A 29 -15.79 8.84 8.64
N GLN A 30 -15.49 8.46 9.88
CA GLN A 30 -16.20 8.94 11.07
C GLN A 30 -15.57 10.21 11.68
N ILE A 31 -14.36 10.57 11.25
CA ILE A 31 -13.61 11.68 11.84
C ILE A 31 -13.79 12.93 10.96
N PRO A 32 -14.29 14.07 11.50
CA PRO A 32 -14.70 15.27 10.73
C PRO A 32 -13.66 16.00 9.87
N ARG A 33 -12.48 15.41 9.64
CA ARG A 33 -11.45 15.91 8.73
C ARG A 33 -10.86 14.82 7.83
N LEU A 34 -10.81 13.59 8.34
CA LEU A 34 -10.38 12.41 7.58
C LEU A 34 -11.51 11.81 6.75
N ASN A 35 -12.75 12.26 6.96
CA ASN A 35 -13.92 11.82 6.20
C ASN A 35 -14.00 12.49 4.81
N VAL A 36 -13.20 13.50 4.54
CA VAL A 36 -13.07 14.14 3.24
C VAL A 36 -11.91 13.50 2.47
N LEU A 37 -12.15 13.17 1.19
CA LEU A 37 -11.06 12.81 0.26
C LEU A 37 -10.16 14.05 0.06
N GLY A 38 -9.17 14.19 0.91
CA GLY A 38 -8.27 15.34 0.96
C GLY A 38 -6.90 14.96 1.51
N TYR A 39 -6.11 15.99 1.83
CA TYR A 39 -4.71 15.83 2.23
C TYR A 39 -4.53 14.98 3.50
N GLU A 40 -5.33 15.20 4.55
CA GLU A 40 -5.18 14.47 5.81
C GLU A 40 -5.43 12.97 5.64
N PHE A 41 -6.48 12.60 4.91
CA PHE A 41 -6.76 11.20 4.57
C PHE A 41 -5.64 10.59 3.73
N ALA A 42 -5.20 11.29 2.67
CA ALA A 42 -4.12 10.82 1.81
C ALA A 42 -2.81 10.60 2.57
N MET A 43 -2.49 11.46 3.55
CA MET A 43 -1.31 11.30 4.41
C MET A 43 -1.38 10.04 5.26
N VAL A 44 -2.52 9.79 5.93
CA VAL A 44 -2.74 8.57 6.72
C VAL A 44 -2.62 7.33 5.84
N MET A 45 -3.28 7.35 4.68
CA MET A 45 -3.25 6.22 3.76
C MET A 45 -1.88 6.01 3.15
N GLY A 46 -1.11 7.06 2.86
CA GLY A 46 0.25 6.91 2.37
C GLY A 46 1.15 6.25 3.39
N LEU A 47 1.13 6.71 4.65
CA LEU A 47 1.90 6.09 5.71
C LEU A 47 1.55 4.59 5.87
N VAL A 48 0.26 4.28 6.02
CA VAL A 48 -0.19 2.92 6.30
C VAL A 48 0.00 2.00 5.08
N ALA A 49 -0.39 2.45 3.89
CA ALA A 49 -0.29 1.63 2.68
C ALA A 49 1.17 1.44 2.24
N GLY A 50 2.03 2.44 2.40
CA GLY A 50 3.47 2.32 2.16
C GLY A 50 4.09 1.23 3.04
N VAL A 51 3.88 1.31 4.36
CA VAL A 51 4.37 0.29 5.31
C VAL A 51 3.85 -1.09 4.97
N ILE A 52 2.54 -1.23 4.72
CA ILE A 52 1.93 -2.50 4.33
C ILE A 52 2.55 -3.06 3.05
N GLY A 53 2.73 -2.21 2.03
CA GLY A 53 3.33 -2.61 0.76
C GLY A 53 4.74 -3.16 0.92
N GLY A 54 5.59 -2.52 1.73
CA GLY A 54 6.94 -3.02 1.98
C GLY A 54 6.97 -4.26 2.88
N VAL A 55 6.08 -4.37 3.88
CA VAL A 55 5.95 -5.61 4.70
C VAL A 55 5.53 -6.81 3.84
N ILE A 56 4.54 -6.64 2.97
CA ILE A 56 4.11 -7.68 2.01
C ILE A 56 5.29 -8.07 1.11
N THR A 57 6.00 -7.08 0.59
CA THR A 57 7.17 -7.30 -0.28
C THR A 57 8.25 -8.12 0.43
N LEU A 58 8.60 -7.79 1.68
CA LEU A 58 9.57 -8.55 2.48
C LEU A 58 9.13 -9.97 2.79
N HIS A 59 7.83 -10.16 3.06
CA HIS A 59 7.27 -11.48 3.32
C HIS A 59 7.45 -12.40 2.11
N PHE A 60 7.19 -11.89 0.91
CA PHE A 60 7.32 -12.66 -0.33
C PHE A 60 8.74 -12.66 -0.91
N ALA A 61 9.63 -11.74 -0.49
CA ALA A 61 11.01 -11.68 -0.97
C ALA A 61 11.79 -12.97 -0.65
N HIS A 62 11.57 -13.55 0.54
CA HIS A 62 12.20 -14.83 0.92
C HIS A 62 11.62 -16.04 0.18
N ARG A 63 10.42 -15.90 -0.39
CA ARG A 63 9.72 -16.94 -1.16
C ARG A 63 9.84 -16.70 -2.66
N ARG A 64 10.71 -15.77 -3.07
CA ARG A 64 10.93 -15.44 -4.47
C ARG A 64 11.52 -16.65 -5.20
N PRO A 65 10.95 -17.08 -6.33
CA PRO A 65 11.53 -18.15 -7.13
C PRO A 65 12.88 -17.69 -7.73
N PRO A 66 13.90 -18.56 -7.78
CA PRO A 66 15.25 -18.21 -8.24
C PRO A 66 15.29 -17.69 -9.68
N ASP A 67 14.38 -18.15 -10.53
CA ASP A 67 14.32 -17.79 -11.95
C ASP A 67 13.68 -16.42 -12.24
N MET A 68 13.14 -15.75 -11.21
CA MET A 68 12.44 -14.47 -11.39
C MET A 68 13.40 -13.30 -11.22
N TYR A 69 13.58 -12.48 -12.25
CA TYR A 69 14.35 -11.22 -12.20
C TYR A 69 13.83 -10.24 -11.13
N ILE A 70 14.73 -9.45 -10.53
CA ILE A 70 14.40 -8.47 -9.47
C ILE A 70 13.38 -7.46 -9.98
N LEU A 71 13.59 -6.89 -11.17
CA LEU A 71 12.66 -5.93 -11.78
C LEU A 71 11.24 -6.49 -11.92
N LYS A 72 11.12 -7.76 -12.32
CA LYS A 72 9.82 -8.42 -12.47
C LYS A 72 9.15 -8.65 -11.11
N PHE A 73 9.92 -8.98 -10.08
CA PHE A 73 9.42 -9.11 -8.72
C PHE A 73 8.92 -7.77 -8.16
N VAL A 74 9.71 -6.70 -8.32
CA VAL A 74 9.33 -5.34 -7.91
C VAL A 74 8.08 -4.87 -8.63
N ALA A 75 8.02 -5.01 -9.96
CA ALA A 75 6.85 -4.64 -10.75
C ALA A 75 5.58 -5.42 -10.32
N LEU A 76 5.74 -6.70 -9.98
CA LEU A 76 4.63 -7.51 -9.48
C LEU A 76 4.15 -7.02 -8.12
N MET A 77 5.06 -6.75 -7.18
CA MET A 77 4.69 -6.27 -5.84
C MET A 77 4.08 -4.87 -5.88
N LEU A 78 4.60 -3.98 -6.72
CA LEU A 78 4.01 -2.68 -6.99
C LEU A 78 2.57 -2.84 -7.48
N GLY A 79 2.33 -3.69 -8.49
CA GLY A 79 0.98 -3.92 -8.99
C GLY A 79 0.02 -4.47 -7.92
N VAL A 80 0.49 -5.37 -7.05
CA VAL A 80 -0.34 -5.90 -5.96
C VAL A 80 -0.67 -4.81 -4.94
N SER A 81 0.33 -4.03 -4.52
CA SER A 81 0.14 -2.97 -3.53
C SER A 81 -0.74 -1.85 -4.06
N GLU A 82 -0.60 -1.43 -5.32
CA GLU A 82 -1.48 -0.44 -5.95
C GLU A 82 -2.94 -0.94 -6.03
N ILE A 83 -3.17 -2.21 -6.37
CA ILE A 83 -4.53 -2.77 -6.38
C ILE A 83 -5.17 -2.78 -4.99
N ILE A 84 -4.38 -2.94 -3.93
CA ILE A 84 -4.86 -2.90 -2.54
C ILE A 84 -5.33 -1.49 -2.11
N LEU A 85 -4.95 -0.42 -2.83
CA LEU A 85 -5.44 0.93 -2.58
C LEU A 85 -6.81 1.20 -3.21
N ILE A 86 -7.25 0.37 -4.17
CA ILE A 86 -8.54 0.56 -4.84
C ILE A 86 -9.71 0.50 -3.84
N PRO A 87 -9.81 -0.48 -2.91
CA PRO A 87 -10.93 -0.52 -1.96
C PRO A 87 -11.04 0.72 -1.06
N PRO A 88 -9.96 1.21 -0.40
CA PRO A 88 -9.99 2.48 0.33
C PRO A 88 -10.45 3.68 -0.52
N LEU A 89 -9.96 3.78 -1.75
CA LEU A 89 -10.34 4.84 -2.67
C LEU A 89 -11.84 4.78 -2.98
N VAL A 90 -12.37 3.61 -3.32
CA VAL A 90 -13.80 3.42 -3.61
C VAL A 90 -14.66 3.80 -2.41
N ILE A 91 -14.28 3.38 -1.19
CA ILE A 91 -15.02 3.73 0.03
C ILE A 91 -15.08 5.24 0.22
N MET A 92 -13.95 5.94 0.05
CA MET A 92 -13.92 7.40 0.20
C MET A 92 -14.64 8.14 -0.94
N MET A 93 -14.61 7.61 -2.16
CA MET A 93 -15.40 8.15 -3.26
C MET A 93 -16.90 8.04 -2.96
N MET A 94 -17.35 6.91 -2.39
CA MET A 94 -18.74 6.75 -1.94
C MET A 94 -19.05 7.71 -0.79
N ASN A 95 -18.12 7.93 0.15
CA ASN A 95 -18.30 8.87 1.25
C ASN A 95 -18.40 10.32 0.77
N ALA A 96 -17.67 10.70 -0.28
CA ALA A 96 -17.69 12.03 -0.89
C ALA A 96 -19.02 12.37 -1.58
N TRP A 97 -19.89 11.40 -1.83
CA TRP A 97 -21.26 11.66 -2.28
C TRP A 97 -22.19 12.07 -1.13
N ILE A 98 -21.85 11.70 0.11
CA ILE A 98 -22.64 12.01 1.31
C ILE A 98 -22.13 13.32 1.92
N VAL A 99 -20.81 13.47 2.02
CA VAL A 99 -20.17 14.65 2.59
C VAL A 99 -19.67 15.55 1.46
N PRO A 100 -20.17 16.79 1.34
CA PRO A 100 -19.79 17.67 0.24
C PRO A 100 -18.30 18.03 0.31
N ASN A 101 -17.57 17.65 -0.74
CA ASN A 101 -16.18 18.05 -0.95
C ASN A 101 -16.10 19.34 -1.77
N CYS A 102 -15.26 20.28 -1.33
CA CYS A 102 -15.02 21.52 -2.08
C CYS A 102 -14.31 21.29 -3.43
N SER A 103 -13.51 20.22 -3.57
CA SER A 103 -12.92 19.82 -4.86
C SER A 103 -12.59 18.32 -4.89
N PHE A 104 -13.36 17.55 -5.65
CA PHE A 104 -13.15 16.09 -5.76
C PHE A 104 -11.84 15.74 -6.48
N LEU A 105 -11.50 16.48 -7.53
CA LEU A 105 -10.34 16.20 -8.38
C LEU A 105 -9.02 16.35 -7.61
N ASP A 106 -8.90 17.38 -6.77
CA ASP A 106 -7.71 17.61 -5.95
C ASP A 106 -7.49 16.48 -4.96
N GLY A 107 -8.57 16.00 -4.32
CA GLY A 107 -8.52 14.86 -3.42
C GLY A 107 -8.04 13.58 -4.09
N PHE A 108 -8.55 13.30 -5.30
CA PHE A 108 -8.10 12.16 -6.09
C PHE A 108 -6.63 12.25 -6.48
N LEU A 109 -6.17 13.43 -6.94
CA LEU A 109 -4.77 13.65 -7.29
C LEU A 109 -3.85 13.48 -6.09
N LEU A 110 -4.24 14.01 -4.92
CA LEU A 110 -3.50 13.85 -3.67
C LEU A 110 -3.43 12.39 -3.24
N TYR A 111 -4.51 11.64 -3.42
CA TYR A 111 -4.54 10.21 -3.12
C TYR A 111 -3.64 9.39 -4.05
N LEU A 112 -3.60 9.71 -5.35
CA LEU A 112 -2.69 9.04 -6.27
C LEU A 112 -1.23 9.41 -5.97
N LEU A 113 -0.98 10.67 -5.62
CA LEU A 113 0.36 11.18 -5.39
C LEU A 113 0.94 10.69 -4.06
N ILE A 114 0.23 10.84 -2.94
CA ILE A 114 0.78 10.55 -1.61
C ILE A 114 0.81 9.03 -1.37
N PRO A 115 -0.34 8.33 -1.31
CA PRO A 115 -0.36 6.87 -1.22
C PRO A 115 0.38 6.12 -2.31
N GLY A 116 0.18 6.48 -3.59
CA GLY A 116 0.83 5.78 -4.70
C GLY A 116 2.35 5.86 -4.62
N PHE A 117 2.92 7.06 -4.51
CA PHE A 117 4.38 7.19 -4.40
C PHE A 117 4.94 6.60 -3.10
N SER A 118 4.19 6.65 -2.00
CA SER A 118 4.63 6.03 -0.74
C SER A 118 4.77 4.51 -0.89
N VAL A 119 3.81 3.85 -1.56
CA VAL A 119 3.91 2.43 -1.91
C VAL A 119 5.12 2.16 -2.80
N VAL A 120 5.31 2.97 -3.85
CA VAL A 120 6.46 2.81 -4.76
C VAL A 120 7.78 2.87 -3.99
N PHE A 121 7.93 3.86 -3.11
CA PHE A 121 9.11 4.03 -2.28
C PHE A 121 9.31 2.86 -1.33
N CYS A 122 8.29 2.45 -0.57
CA CYS A 122 8.43 1.39 0.41
C CYS A 122 8.66 0.00 -0.21
N VAL A 123 8.05 -0.30 -1.36
CA VAL A 123 8.24 -1.57 -2.08
C VAL A 123 9.65 -1.67 -2.66
N THR A 124 10.15 -0.58 -3.27
CA THR A 124 11.51 -0.54 -3.81
C THR A 124 12.55 -0.63 -2.69
N LEU A 125 12.35 0.09 -1.59
CA LEU A 125 13.19 0.02 -0.39
C LEU A 125 13.19 -1.38 0.24
N ALA A 126 12.02 -1.98 0.44
CA ALA A 126 11.88 -3.35 0.94
C ALA A 126 12.63 -4.37 0.06
N SER A 127 12.50 -4.22 -1.26
CA SER A 127 13.20 -5.07 -2.22
C SER A 127 14.72 -4.88 -2.13
N LEU A 128 15.21 -3.65 -2.04
CA LEU A 128 16.63 -3.36 -1.87
C LEU A 128 17.19 -3.96 -0.57
N ILE A 129 16.50 -3.76 0.56
CA ILE A 129 16.90 -4.31 1.86
C ILE A 129 16.90 -5.84 1.82
N SER A 130 15.93 -6.46 1.15
CA SER A 130 15.89 -7.92 0.99
C SER A 130 17.08 -8.47 0.19
N THR A 131 17.63 -7.69 -0.74
CA THR A 131 18.82 -8.07 -1.52
C THR A 131 20.12 -7.77 -0.79
N LEU A 132 20.18 -6.68 -0.02
CA LEU A 132 21.40 -6.23 0.66
C LEU A 132 21.65 -6.97 1.98
N PHE A 133 20.57 -7.26 2.72
CA PHE A 133 20.65 -7.92 4.03
C PHE A 133 19.99 -9.29 3.99
N THR A 134 20.82 -10.33 3.83
CA THR A 134 20.35 -11.73 3.81
C THR A 134 19.91 -12.23 5.20
N ARG A 135 20.34 -11.55 6.27
CA ARG A 135 19.98 -11.90 7.66
C ARG A 135 18.97 -10.90 8.22
N ARG A 136 17.77 -11.40 8.55
CA ARG A 136 16.65 -10.68 9.21
C ARG A 136 16.33 -9.31 8.55
N PRO A 137 15.99 -9.26 7.25
CA PRO A 137 15.74 -7.99 6.56
C PRO A 137 14.53 -7.21 7.13
N GLY A 138 13.64 -7.87 7.87
CA GLY A 138 12.54 -7.20 8.57
C GLY A 138 12.99 -6.18 9.63
N ILE A 139 14.08 -6.45 10.36
CA ILE A 139 14.58 -5.54 11.41
C ILE A 139 15.14 -4.26 10.77
N TRP A 140 15.93 -4.41 9.71
CA TRP A 140 16.49 -3.28 8.97
C TRP A 140 15.41 -2.41 8.35
N TYR A 141 14.38 -3.02 7.78
CA TYR A 141 13.25 -2.28 7.24
C TYR A 141 12.50 -1.45 8.30
N THR A 142 12.26 -2.02 9.48
CA THR A 142 11.62 -1.28 10.58
C THR A 142 12.48 -0.11 11.08
N ILE A 143 13.80 -0.29 11.15
CA ILE A 143 14.71 0.80 11.56
C ILE A 143 14.65 1.96 10.56
N VAL A 144 14.70 1.66 9.26
CA VAL A 144 14.71 2.69 8.21
C VAL A 144 13.38 3.45 8.10
N ILE A 145 12.24 2.83 8.43
CA ILE A 145 10.95 3.55 8.42
C ILE A 145 10.78 4.47 9.62
N ILE A 146 11.33 4.07 10.78
CA ILE A 146 11.16 4.80 12.04
C ILE A 146 12.16 5.96 12.16
N THR A 147 13.31 5.87 11.49
CA THR A 147 14.38 6.88 11.49
C THR A 147 14.13 7.95 10.43
#